data_AF-R5YFA1-F1
#
_entry.id   AF-R5YFA1-F1
#
_cell.length_a   1.000
_cell.length_b   1.000
_cell.length_c   1.000
_cell.angle_alpha   90.00
_cell.angle_beta   90.00
_cell.angle_gamma   90.00
#
_symmetry.space_group_name_H-M   'P 1'
#
loop_
_entity.id
_entity.type
_entity.pdbx_description
1 polymer ?
#
loop_
_entity_poly.entity_id
_entity_poly.type
_entity_poly.pdbx_seq_one_letter_code
_entity_poly.pdbx_strand_id
1 'polypeptide(L)'
;MKKLFGVIFSTIILLLVFWFILGYFNFQNITNKKNPIYVVKKETYKTKQNGNNIEVTKYDNVIYKIIKVDEGLRTTYKLKLWFMEDL
;
A
#
# COMPACT_ATOMS: atom_id res chain seq x y z
N MET A 1 -20.25 1.26 30.39
CA MET A 1 -19.01 1.86 29.83
C MET A 1 -17.93 0.82 29.50
N LYS A 2 -17.40 0.03 30.45
CA LYS A 2 -16.32 -0.96 30.17
C LYS A 2 -16.64 -1.94 29.02
N LYS A 3 -17.88 -2.47 28.95
CA LYS A 3 -18.32 -3.35 27.85
C LYS A 3 -18.35 -2.63 26.48
N LEU A 4 -18.75 -1.36 26.45
CA LEU A 4 -18.80 -0.56 25.22
C LEU A 4 -17.40 -0.28 24.68
N PHE A 5 -16.44 0.06 25.55
CA PHE A 5 -15.04 0.22 25.15
C PHE A 5 -14.46 -1.07 24.56
N GLY A 6 -14.76 -2.22 25.17
CA GLY A 6 -14.34 -3.52 24.63
C GLY A 6 -14.87 -3.77 23.22
N VAL A 7 -16.16 -3.52 22.98
CA VAL A 7 -16.78 -3.69 21.65
C VAL A 7 -16.16 -2.76 20.60
N ILE A 8 -15.94 -1.49 20.94
CA ILE A 8 -15.32 -0.51 20.03
C ILE A 8 -13.89 -0.95 19.70
N PHE A 9 -13.10 -1.33 20.71
CA PHE A 9 -11.72 -1.76 20.53
C PHE A 9 -11.62 -3.02 19.66
N SER A 10 -12.45 -4.03 19.94
CA SER A 10 -12.51 -5.25 19.12
C SER A 10 -12.90 -4.96 17.67
N THR A 11 -13.84 -4.04 17.45
CA THR A 11 -14.25 -3.62 16.10
C THR A 11 -13.08 -2.96 15.35
N ILE A 12 -12.33 -2.08 16.01
CA ILE A 12 -11.16 -1.41 15.42
C ILE A 12 -10.10 -2.45 15.02
N ILE A 13 -9.80 -3.42 15.89
CA ILE A 13 -8.85 -4.49 15.59
C ILE A 13 -9.31 -5.30 14.37
N LEU A 14 -10.60 -5.66 14.32
CA LEU A 14 -11.15 -6.42 13.19
C LEU A 14 -10.99 -5.66 11.87
N LEU A 15 -11.27 -4.35 11.87
CA LEU A 15 -11.08 -3.50 10.70
C LEU A 15 -9.61 -3.39 10.30
N LEU A 16 -8.69 -3.27 11.25
CA LEU A 16 -7.25 -3.24 10.96
C LEU A 16 -6.79 -4.56 10.32
N VAL A 17 -7.19 -5.70 10.89
CA VAL A 17 -6.86 -7.03 10.34
C VAL A 17 -7.40 -7.17 8.92
N PHE A 18 -8.64 -6.74 8.67
CA PHE A 18 -9.22 -6.74 7.32
C PHE A 18 -8.36 -5.94 6.33
N TRP A 19 -7.93 -4.73 6.70
CA TRP A 19 -7.08 -3.91 5.83
C TRP A 19 -5.69 -4.53 5.60
N PHE A 20 -5.10 -5.20 6.58
CA PHE A 20 -3.83 -5.92 6.39
C PHE A 20 -3.97 -7.09 5.42
N ILE A 21 -5.05 -7.87 5.54
CA ILE A 21 -5.36 -8.97 4.61
C ILE A 21 -5.54 -8.43 3.19
N LEU A 22 -6.32 -7.35 3.04
CA LEU A 22 -6.52 -6.69 1.75
C LEU A 22 -5.20 -6.17 1.17
N GLY A 23 -4.33 -5.60 2.01
CA GLY A 23 -2.99 -5.14 1.63
C GLY A 23 -2.10 -6.26 1.11
N TYR A 24 -2.12 -7.43 1.76
CA TYR A 24 -1.39 -8.60 1.28
C TYR A 24 -1.88 -9.06 -0.10
N PHE A 25 -3.20 -9.21 -0.29
CA PHE A 25 -3.75 -9.64 -1.58
C PHE A 25 -3.49 -8.62 -2.69
N ASN A 26 -3.66 -7.33 -2.41
CA ASN A 26 -3.36 -6.27 -3.39
C ASN A 26 -1.88 -6.25 -3.76
N PHE A 27 -0.98 -6.42 -2.79
CA PHE A 27 0.45 -6.51 -3.06
C PHE A 27 0.76 -7.68 -4.00
N GLN A 28 0.25 -8.88 -3.69
CA GLN A 28 0.41 -10.06 -4.54
C GLN A 28 -0.17 -9.86 -5.94
N ASN A 29 -1.35 -9.25 -6.08
CA ASN A 29 -1.93 -8.99 -7.39
C ASN A 29 -1.07 -8.02 -8.22
N ILE A 30 -0.65 -6.91 -7.61
CA ILE A 30 0.17 -5.88 -8.29
C ILE A 30 1.54 -6.44 -8.69
N THR A 31 2.20 -7.21 -7.83
CA THR A 31 3.48 -7.86 -8.15
C THR A 31 3.33 -8.87 -9.30
N ASN A 32 2.17 -9.55 -9.37
CA ASN A 32 1.84 -10.50 -10.43
C ASN A 32 1.18 -9.84 -11.66
N LYS A 33 1.26 -8.51 -11.80
CA LYS A 33 0.70 -7.75 -12.94
C LYS A 33 -0.82 -7.92 -13.12
N LYS A 34 -1.54 -8.27 -12.05
CA LYS A 34 -3.00 -8.32 -11.99
C LYS A 34 -3.56 -7.04 -11.40
N ASN A 35 -4.84 -6.79 -11.63
CA ASN A 35 -5.52 -5.67 -10.98
C ASN A 35 -5.64 -5.91 -9.47
N PRO A 36 -5.39 -4.87 -8.65
CA PRO A 36 -5.70 -4.94 -7.23
C PRO A 36 -7.22 -5.09 -7.02
N ILE A 37 -7.61 -5.70 -5.92
CA ILE A 37 -9.00 -5.84 -5.48
C ILE A 37 -9.62 -4.46 -5.25
N TYR A 38 -8.87 -3.57 -4.59
CA TYR A 38 -9.30 -2.22 -4.26
C TYR A 38 -8.11 -1.29 -4.09
N VAL A 39 -8.22 -0.06 -4.58
CA VAL A 39 -7.24 1.02 -4.37
C VAL A 39 -8.02 2.33 -4.25
N VAL A 40 -7.71 3.13 -3.24
CA VAL A 40 -8.35 4.44 -3.04
C VAL A 40 -7.89 5.41 -4.12
N LYS A 41 -6.57 5.47 -4.35
CA LYS A 41 -5.97 6.36 -5.33
C LYS A 41 -4.74 5.73 -5.97
N LYS A 42 -4.61 5.88 -7.28
CA LYS A 42 -3.42 5.49 -8.03
C LYS A 42 -2.76 6.74 -8.59
N GLU A 43 -1.48 6.92 -8.29
CA GLU A 43 -0.68 8.04 -8.81
C GLU A 43 0.61 7.50 -9.41
N THR A 44 1.02 8.07 -10.54
CA THR A 44 2.31 7.77 -11.17
C THR A 44 3.05 9.08 -11.39
N TYR A 45 4.32 9.12 -10.97
CA TYR A 45 5.18 10.28 -11.13
C TYR A 45 6.62 9.86 -11.45
N LYS A 46 7.34 10.75 -12.12
CA LYS A 46 8.76 10.55 -12.45
C LYS A 46 9.62 11.37 -11.49
N THR A 47 10.69 10.78 -10.98
CA THR A 47 11.63 11.44 -10.07
C THR A 47 13.05 10.94 -10.29
N LYS A 48 14.03 11.49 -9.57
CA LYS A 48 15.42 11.05 -9.60
C LYS A 48 15.81 10.40 -8.28
N GLN A 49 16.41 9.21 -8.35
CA GLN A 49 17.03 8.55 -7.20
C GLN A 49 18.45 8.15 -7.59
N ASN A 50 19.45 8.57 -6.79
CA ASN A 50 20.87 8.35 -7.06
C ASN A 50 21.32 8.77 -8.47
N GLY A 51 20.75 9.86 -9.01
CA GLY A 51 21.08 10.37 -10.35
C GLY A 51 20.31 9.72 -11.51
N ASN A 52 19.61 8.60 -11.27
CA ASN A 52 18.83 7.90 -12.28
C ASN A 52 17.37 8.39 -12.31
N ASN A 53 16.81 8.56 -13.51
CA ASN A 53 15.38 8.81 -13.68
C ASN A 53 14.62 7.51 -13.37
N ILE A 54 13.70 7.58 -12.42
CA ILE A 54 12.85 6.47 -12.01
C ILE A 54 11.39 6.86 -12.19
N GLU A 55 10.54 5.87 -12.46
CA GLU A 55 9.09 6.03 -12.45
C GLU A 55 8.53 5.34 -11.20
N VAL A 56 7.74 6.09 -10.43
CA VAL A 56 7.13 5.59 -9.20
C VAL A 56 5.63 5.55 -9.41
N THR A 57 5.04 4.38 -9.20
CA THR A 57 3.58 4.22 -9.14
C THR A 57 3.18 3.88 -7.71
N LYS A 58 2.37 4.74 -7.11
CA LYS A 58 1.82 4.61 -5.77
C LYS A 58 0.36 4.18 -5.85
N TYR A 59 0.03 3.10 -5.16
CA TYR A 59 -1.32 2.61 -4.95
C TYR A 59 -1.71 2.87 -3.49
N ASP A 60 -2.31 4.03 -3.25
CA ASP A 60 -2.73 4.46 -1.92
C ASP A 60 -4.01 3.75 -1.49
N ASN A 61 -4.00 3.31 -0.23
CA ASN A 61 -5.12 2.72 0.47
C ASN A 61 -5.26 3.37 1.86
N VAL A 62 -6.25 2.94 2.64
CA VAL A 62 -6.61 3.62 3.89
C VAL A 62 -5.49 3.58 4.95
N ILE A 63 -4.87 2.43 5.19
CA ILE A 63 -3.80 2.29 6.20
C ILE A 63 -2.44 1.87 5.64
N TYR A 64 -2.38 1.58 4.35
CA TYR A 64 -1.17 1.15 3.67
C TYR A 64 -1.11 1.74 2.27
N LYS A 65 0.06 1.64 1.66
CA LYS A 65 0.25 1.93 0.24
C LYS A 65 1.23 0.95 -0.36
N ILE A 66 1.09 0.71 -1.65
CA ILE A 66 2.01 -0.13 -2.40
C ILE A 66 2.78 0.77 -3.36
N ILE A 67 4.10 0.76 -3.25
CA ILE A 67 4.99 1.53 -4.10
C ILE A 67 5.63 0.58 -5.11
N LYS A 68 5.39 0.83 -6.38
CA LYS A 68 6.12 0.22 -7.50
C LYS A 68 7.15 1.24 -7.99
N VAL A 69 8.41 0.86 -8.02
CA VAL A 69 9.52 1.67 -8.55
C VAL A 69 10.08 0.96 -9.77
N ASP A 70 10.03 1.63 -10.92
CA ASP A 70 10.62 1.16 -12.17
C ASP A 70 11.92 1.95 -12.45
N GLU A 71 13.05 1.23 -12.43
CA GLU A 71 14.42 1.73 -12.66
C GLU A 71 14.95 1.23 -14.02
N GLY A 72 14.11 1.27 -15.05
CA GLY A 72 14.43 0.78 -16.40
C GLY A 72 14.43 -0.76 -16.50
N LEU A 73 15.50 -1.40 -16.04
CA LEU A 73 15.65 -2.87 -16.11
C LEU A 73 15.13 -3.60 -14.87
N ARG A 74 14.92 -2.87 -13.77
CA ARG A 74 14.48 -3.42 -12.50
C ARG A 74 13.17 -2.78 -12.06
N THR A 75 12.23 -3.61 -11.64
CA THR A 75 11.02 -3.17 -10.93
C THR A 75 11.08 -3.68 -9.50
N THR A 76 10.89 -2.77 -8.54
CA THR A 76 10.79 -3.11 -7.12
C THR A 76 9.40 -2.76 -6.60
N TYR A 77 8.85 -3.62 -5.74
CA TYR A 77 7.57 -3.40 -5.08
C TYR A 77 7.78 -3.36 -3.57
N LYS A 78 7.21 -2.37 -2.89
CA LYS A 78 7.23 -2.25 -1.43
C LYS A 78 5.81 -2.05 -0.92
N LEU A 79 5.39 -2.86 0.06
CA LEU A 79 4.21 -2.60 0.87
C LEU A 79 4.65 -1.76 2.07
N LYS A 80 4.08 -0.56 2.20
CA LYS A 80 4.41 0.40 3.26
C LYS A 80 3.15 0.83 4.00
N LEU A 81 3.29 1.25 5.26
CA LEU A 81 2.20 1.96 5.95
C LEU A 81 1.95 3.31 5.27
N TRP A 82 0.71 3.80 5.34
CA TRP A 82 0.29 4.99 4.60
C TRP A 82 1.14 6.24 4.88
N PHE A 83 1.66 6.38 6.10
CA PHE A 83 2.46 7.52 6.55
C PHE A 83 3.98 7.39 6.26
N MET A 84 4.46 6.24 5.77
CA MET A 84 5.88 6.08 5.46
C MET A 84 6.25 6.80 4.17
N GLU A 85 7.49 7.22 3.99
CA GLU A 85 7.93 7.84 2.73
C GLU A 85 7.83 6.86 1.53
N ASP A 86 7.64 7.40 0.33
CA ASP A 86 7.46 6.60 -0.88
C ASP A 86 8.75 5.89 -1.32
N LEU A 87 9.90 6.56 -1.25
CA LEU A 87 11.20 6.00 -1.63
C LEU A 87 11.94 5.43 -0.42
#